data_AF-A0A485AKH1-F1
#
_entry.id   AF-A0A485AKH1-F1
#
_cell.length_a   1.000
_cell.length_b   1.000
_cell.length_c   1.000
_cell.angle_alpha   90.00
_cell.angle_beta   90.00
_cell.angle_gamma   90.00
#
_symmetry.space_group_name_H-M   'P 1'
#
loop_
_entity.id
_entity.type
_entity.pdbx_description
1 polymer ?
#
loop_
_entity_poly.entity_id
_entity_poly.type
_entity_poly.pdbx_seq_one_letter_code
_entity_poly.pdbx_strand_id
1 'polypeptide(L)'
;MTATISCALRKLTKRPASIACWWGIGPISRMAFWLPRWPDYPTEKISFLLAHRPGFVSPTLAARKFATLEHLLGGRLAVHIISGGNDAEQRRDGDYLNHDQRYARTDAFLDTVRKVWTAEQPVDIDNDFYQAEQAWSAIRPLQQPHIPIYFGGSSRGCHCGGR
;
A
#
# COMPACT_ATOMS: atom_id res chain seq x y z
N MET A 1 -60.21 -7.94 20.41
CA MET A 1 -60.60 -6.98 19.36
C MET A 1 -59.62 -7.11 18.21
N THR A 2 -60.17 -7.50 17.08
CA THR A 2 -59.57 -7.83 15.79
C THR A 2 -59.10 -6.55 15.07
N ALA A 3 -57.95 -6.58 14.38
CA ALA A 3 -57.72 -5.82 13.15
C ALA A 3 -56.45 -6.29 12.41
N THR A 4 -56.67 -6.95 11.28
CA THR A 4 -55.72 -7.23 10.19
C THR A 4 -55.61 -5.98 9.29
N ILE A 5 -54.44 -5.68 8.70
CA ILE A 5 -54.19 -4.96 7.42
C ILE A 5 -52.68 -5.15 7.10
N SER A 6 -52.30 -6.03 6.17
CA SER A 6 -52.02 -5.82 4.74
C SER A 6 -50.80 -4.94 4.38
N CYS A 7 -49.76 -5.63 3.92
CA CYS A 7 -48.87 -5.35 2.78
C CYS A 7 -48.65 -3.90 2.30
N ALA A 8 -47.40 -3.42 2.41
CA ALA A 8 -46.83 -2.49 1.43
C ALA A 8 -45.31 -2.70 1.32
N LEU A 9 -44.88 -3.18 0.14
CA LEU A 9 -43.48 -3.16 -0.31
C LEU A 9 -42.93 -1.72 -0.27
N ARG A 10 -41.80 -1.51 0.41
CA ARG A 10 -40.88 -0.42 0.09
C ARG A 10 -39.45 -0.94 0.16
N LYS A 11 -38.87 -1.22 -1.01
CA LYS A 11 -37.42 -1.31 -1.20
C LYS A 11 -36.82 0.03 -0.81
N LEU A 12 -35.97 0.08 0.19
CA LEU A 12 -34.93 1.10 0.30
C LEU A 12 -33.70 0.49 0.97
N THR A 13 -32.71 0.30 0.10
CA THR A 13 -31.28 0.13 0.34
C THR A 13 -30.76 0.88 1.56
N LYS A 14 -30.03 0.18 2.45
CA LYS A 14 -28.76 0.61 3.10
C LYS A 14 -28.29 -0.43 4.13
N ARG A 15 -27.15 -1.09 3.83
CA ARG A 15 -26.19 -1.61 4.82
C ARG A 15 -25.18 -0.51 5.17
N PRO A 16 -24.26 -0.67 6.15
CA PRO A 16 -24.19 -1.57 7.31
C PRO A 16 -24.00 -0.77 8.64
N ALA A 17 -24.38 -1.28 9.82
CA ALA A 17 -23.71 -2.28 10.66
C ALA A 17 -22.34 -1.86 11.24
N SER A 18 -22.42 -1.42 12.51
CA SER A 18 -21.61 -1.87 13.67
C SER A 18 -20.09 -1.70 13.66
N ILE A 19 -19.68 -0.78 14.54
CA ILE A 19 -18.50 -0.84 15.42
C ILE A 19 -18.19 -2.27 15.88
N ALA A 20 -16.98 -2.73 15.64
CA ALA A 20 -16.35 -3.82 16.38
C ALA A 20 -14.84 -3.59 16.43
N CYS A 21 -14.38 -3.18 17.62
CA CYS A 21 -12.97 -3.18 18.00
C CYS A 21 -12.51 -4.65 18.07
N TRP A 22 -11.54 -5.05 17.26
CA TRP A 22 -10.92 -6.38 17.30
C TRP A 22 -9.40 -6.23 17.36
N TRP A 23 -8.87 -6.19 18.58
CA TRP A 23 -7.49 -6.60 18.83
C TRP A 23 -7.45 -8.12 18.77
N GLY A 24 -6.88 -8.66 17.71
CA GLY A 24 -6.69 -10.08 17.53
C GLY A 24 -5.94 -10.30 16.24
N ILE A 25 -4.79 -10.96 16.34
CA ILE A 25 -3.99 -11.47 15.23
C ILE A 25 -4.95 -12.30 14.34
N GLY A 26 -5.48 -11.67 13.30
CA GLY A 26 -6.35 -12.30 12.32
C GLY A 26 -5.51 -13.04 11.29
N PRO A 27 -5.97 -14.20 10.78
CA PRO A 27 -5.17 -15.03 9.90
C PRO A 27 -4.90 -14.29 8.59
N ILE A 28 -3.67 -14.47 8.08
CA ILE A 28 -3.18 -14.07 6.75
C ILE A 28 -4.09 -14.58 5.60
N SER A 29 -5.12 -15.37 5.91
CA SER A 29 -6.07 -16.00 5.00
C SER A 29 -7.04 -15.05 4.27
N ARG A 30 -7.13 -13.75 4.60
CA ARG A 30 -7.99 -12.81 3.83
C ARG A 30 -7.27 -12.05 2.72
N MET A 31 -6.00 -12.37 2.46
CA MET A 31 -5.12 -11.66 1.52
C MET A 31 -5.33 -12.03 0.04
N ALA A 32 -6.31 -12.89 -0.26
CA ALA A 32 -6.58 -13.39 -1.60
C ALA A 32 -8.02 -13.12 -1.99
N PHE A 33 -8.32 -11.97 -2.62
CA PHE A 33 -9.38 -11.86 -3.65
C PHE A 33 -9.53 -10.41 -4.19
N TRP A 34 -8.63 -9.98 -5.07
CA TRP A 34 -8.90 -8.84 -5.96
C TRP A 34 -8.22 -9.12 -7.31
N LEU A 35 -8.98 -9.57 -8.31
CA LEU A 35 -8.51 -9.87 -9.68
C LEU A 35 -9.10 -8.84 -10.67
N PRO A 36 -8.33 -8.50 -11.72
CA PRO A 36 -8.70 -8.90 -13.07
C PRO A 36 -7.68 -9.88 -13.68
N ARG A 37 -8.19 -10.70 -14.61
CA ARG A 37 -7.63 -11.96 -15.10
C ARG A 37 -6.99 -11.80 -16.50
N TRP A 38 -5.80 -12.36 -16.71
CA TRP A 38 -5.11 -12.53 -18.00
C TRP A 38 -4.54 -13.97 -18.12
N PRO A 39 -4.43 -14.57 -19.32
CA PRO A 39 -4.13 -16.00 -19.46
C PRO A 39 -2.61 -16.32 -19.55
N ASP A 40 -2.26 -17.56 -19.17
CA ASP A 40 -1.09 -18.35 -19.59
C ASP A 40 0.24 -18.27 -18.81
N TYR A 41 0.22 -18.30 -17.47
CA TYR A 41 1.43 -18.65 -16.67
C TYR A 41 1.10 -19.61 -15.52
N PRO A 42 1.86 -20.68 -15.25
CA PRO A 42 1.53 -21.73 -14.25
C PRO A 42 1.40 -21.25 -12.79
N THR A 43 1.67 -19.98 -12.50
CA THR A 43 1.51 -19.34 -11.18
C THR A 43 0.20 -18.54 -11.03
N GLU A 44 -0.85 -18.85 -11.81
CA GLU A 44 -2.11 -18.07 -11.91
C GLU A 44 -2.86 -17.76 -10.59
N LYS A 45 -2.50 -18.40 -9.48
CA LYS A 45 -3.19 -18.25 -8.19
C LYS A 45 -2.39 -17.52 -7.10
N ILE A 46 -1.12 -17.20 -7.36
CA ILE A 46 -0.24 -16.62 -6.34
C ILE A 46 -0.22 -15.11 -6.50
N SER A 47 -0.42 -14.41 -5.38
CA SER A 47 -0.17 -12.96 -5.26
C SER A 47 1.20 -12.74 -4.62
N PHE A 48 1.88 -11.67 -5.01
CA PHE A 48 3.25 -11.40 -4.58
C PHE A 48 3.26 -10.25 -3.57
N LEU A 49 3.93 -10.47 -2.44
CA LEU A 49 4.19 -9.44 -1.44
C LEU A 49 5.67 -9.11 -1.43
N LEU A 50 6.05 -7.98 -2.04
CA LEU A 50 7.43 -7.52 -2.13
C LEU A 50 7.83 -6.74 -0.88
N ALA A 51 8.77 -7.27 -0.11
CA ALA A 51 9.40 -6.53 0.97
C ALA A 51 10.28 -5.41 0.42
N HIS A 52 10.12 -4.19 0.94
CA HIS A 52 10.92 -3.04 0.56
C HIS A 52 11.29 -2.17 1.77
N ARG A 53 12.56 -1.79 1.85
CA ARG A 53 13.10 -0.90 2.88
C ARG A 53 13.37 0.49 2.28
N PRO A 54 12.66 1.54 2.73
CA PRO A 54 12.93 2.91 2.31
C PRO A 54 14.31 3.39 2.74
N GLY A 55 14.98 4.17 1.88
CA GLY A 55 16.28 4.79 2.16
C GLY A 55 17.46 4.24 1.34
N PHE A 56 17.33 3.04 0.79
CA PHE A 56 18.39 2.42 -0.03
C PHE A 56 18.23 2.66 -1.53
N VAL A 57 17.01 2.99 -1.95
CA VAL A 57 16.67 3.26 -3.35
C VAL A 57 15.91 4.58 -3.40
N SER A 58 16.24 5.43 -4.37
CA SER A 58 15.48 6.66 -4.61
C SER A 58 13.99 6.34 -4.84
N PRO A 59 13.06 7.08 -4.23
CA PRO A 59 11.62 6.80 -4.34
C PRO A 59 11.11 6.87 -5.78
N THR A 60 11.65 7.77 -6.61
CA THR A 60 11.25 7.89 -8.03
C THR A 60 11.68 6.67 -8.85
N LEU A 61 12.83 6.08 -8.53
CA LEU A 61 13.30 4.84 -9.12
C LEU A 61 12.50 3.64 -8.60
N ALA A 62 12.21 3.60 -7.31
CA ALA A 62 11.40 2.55 -6.70
C ALA A 62 9.97 2.52 -7.29
N ALA A 63 9.33 3.68 -7.44
CA ALA A 63 8.00 3.80 -8.04
C ALA A 63 7.95 3.17 -9.44
N ARG A 64 8.95 3.46 -10.30
CA ARG A 64 9.07 2.86 -11.63
C ARG A 64 9.30 1.35 -11.57
N LYS A 65 10.21 0.90 -10.69
CA LYS A 65 10.49 -0.55 -10.51
C LYS A 65 9.25 -1.32 -10.07
N PHE A 66 8.49 -0.79 -9.13
CA PHE A 66 7.26 -1.41 -8.64
C PHE A 66 6.19 -1.46 -9.72
N ALA A 67 5.99 -0.38 -10.47
CA ALA A 67 5.05 -0.36 -11.59
C ALA A 67 5.44 -1.37 -12.67
N THR A 68 6.71 -1.41 -13.07
CA THR A 68 7.21 -2.41 -14.04
C THR A 68 6.99 -3.83 -13.52
N LEU A 69 7.34 -4.11 -12.27
CA LEU A 69 7.17 -5.44 -11.69
C LEU A 69 5.69 -5.83 -11.62
N GLU A 70 4.81 -4.91 -11.25
CA GLU A 70 3.37 -5.16 -11.25
C GLU A 70 2.85 -5.52 -12.64
N HIS A 71 3.31 -4.83 -13.68
CA HIS A 71 2.97 -5.16 -15.07
C HIS A 71 3.42 -6.57 -15.45
N LEU A 72 4.65 -6.94 -15.09
CA LEU A 72 5.16 -8.31 -15.30
C LEU A 72 4.37 -9.37 -14.53
N LEU A 73 3.81 -9.00 -13.36
CA LEU A 73 3.00 -9.87 -12.52
C LEU A 73 1.51 -9.82 -12.85
N GLY A 74 1.10 -9.01 -13.84
CA GLY A 74 -0.31 -8.87 -14.24
C GLY A 74 -1.20 -8.28 -13.15
N GLY A 75 -0.72 -7.27 -12.41
CA GLY A 75 -1.53 -6.59 -11.39
C GLY A 75 -1.65 -7.34 -10.06
N ARG A 76 -0.76 -8.30 -9.80
CA ARG A 76 -0.80 -9.17 -8.59
C ARG A 76 0.28 -8.83 -7.55
N LEU A 77 0.83 -7.61 -7.63
CA LEU A 77 1.87 -7.15 -6.74
C LEU A 77 1.26 -6.36 -5.58
N ALA A 78 1.74 -6.63 -4.37
CA ALA A 78 1.62 -5.77 -3.21
C ALA A 78 3.01 -5.46 -2.67
N VAL A 79 3.20 -4.30 -2.05
CA VAL A 79 4.48 -3.90 -1.46
C VAL A 79 4.35 -3.87 0.06
N HIS A 80 5.22 -4.57 0.76
CA HIS A 80 5.34 -4.52 2.22
C HIS A 80 6.51 -3.63 2.61
N ILE A 81 6.22 -2.51 3.27
CA ILE A 81 7.20 -1.51 3.65
C ILE A 81 7.73 -1.79 5.05
N ILE A 82 9.06 -1.74 5.17
CA ILE A 82 9.81 -2.05 6.38
C ILE A 82 10.72 -0.87 6.71
N SER A 83 10.37 -0.08 7.73
CA SER A 83 11.18 1.07 8.19
C SER A 83 12.45 0.67 8.96
N GLY A 84 12.63 -0.62 9.23
CA GLY A 84 13.78 -1.20 9.91
C GLY A 84 13.53 -1.54 11.38
N GLY A 85 14.09 -2.67 11.81
CA GLY A 85 13.91 -3.20 13.16
C GLY A 85 14.90 -2.59 14.15
N ASN A 86 16.14 -3.08 14.13
CA ASN A 86 17.16 -2.72 15.12
C ASN A 86 18.23 -1.79 14.53
N ASP A 87 18.70 -0.84 15.33
CA ASP A 87 19.75 0.12 14.94
C ASP A 87 21.06 -0.58 14.56
N ALA A 88 21.43 -1.66 15.26
CA ALA A 88 22.64 -2.40 14.96
C ALA A 88 22.57 -3.13 13.60
N GLU A 89 21.38 -3.54 13.17
CA GLU A 89 21.15 -4.12 11.84
C GLU A 89 21.18 -3.00 10.80
N GLN A 90 20.49 -1.89 11.05
CA GLN A 90 20.43 -0.75 10.14
C GLN A 90 21.82 -0.18 9.82
N ARG A 91 22.69 -0.07 10.84
CA ARG A 91 24.06 0.40 10.65
C ARG A 91 24.91 -0.53 9.78
N ARG A 92 24.61 -1.83 9.71
CA ARG A 92 25.32 -2.75 8.79
C ARG A 92 25.03 -2.43 7.34
N ASP A 93 23.84 -1.89 7.08
CA ASP A 93 23.43 -1.42 5.76
C ASP A 93 23.83 0.05 5.52
N GLY A 94 24.52 0.69 6.48
CA GLY A 94 24.97 2.07 6.40
C GLY A 94 23.89 3.11 6.74
N ASP A 95 22.76 2.71 7.31
CA ASP A 95 21.71 3.61 7.76
C ASP A 95 21.89 3.97 9.24
N TYR A 96 22.18 5.25 9.50
CA TYR A 96 22.46 5.77 10.84
C TYR A 96 21.29 6.56 11.44
N LEU A 97 20.17 6.66 10.73
CA LEU A 97 18.97 7.32 11.25
C LEU A 97 18.44 6.58 12.48
N ASN A 98 17.98 7.34 13.47
CA ASN A 98 17.29 6.77 14.63
C ASN A 98 15.90 6.23 14.25
N HIS A 99 15.27 5.49 15.16
CA HIS A 99 13.96 4.89 14.94
C HIS A 99 12.94 5.88 14.35
N ASP A 100 12.76 7.05 14.96
CA ASP A 100 11.71 7.99 14.54
C ASP A 100 12.03 8.65 13.20
N GLN A 101 13.29 8.97 12.95
CA GLN A 101 13.76 9.48 11.66
C GLN A 101 13.52 8.47 10.53
N ARG A 102 13.64 7.16 10.80
CA ARG A 102 13.36 6.13 9.79
C ARG A 102 11.88 6.04 9.44
N TYR A 103 10.98 6.27 10.40
CA TYR A 103 9.55 6.35 10.14
C TYR A 103 9.22 7.62 9.35
N ALA A 104 9.75 8.78 9.74
CA ALA A 104 9.58 10.02 9.00
C ALA A 104 10.08 9.90 7.54
N ARG A 105 11.24 9.27 7.32
CA ARG A 105 11.75 8.95 5.98
C ARG A 105 10.80 8.03 5.21
N THR A 106 10.20 7.06 5.89
CA THR A 106 9.26 6.13 5.28
C THR A 106 7.99 6.83 4.81
N ASP A 107 7.46 7.75 5.60
CA ASP A 107 6.29 8.55 5.23
C ASP A 107 6.59 9.43 4.01
N ALA A 108 7.74 10.13 4.02
CA ALA A 108 8.18 10.93 2.87
C ALA A 108 8.42 10.09 1.61
N PHE A 109 8.95 8.88 1.78
CA PHE A 109 9.15 7.93 0.68
C PHE A 109 7.82 7.51 0.08
N LEU A 110 6.85 7.14 0.93
CA LEU A 110 5.52 6.70 0.50
C LEU A 110 4.73 7.80 -0.19
N ASP A 111 4.78 9.02 0.34
CA ASP A 111 4.18 10.19 -0.29
C ASP A 111 4.77 10.43 -1.68
N THR A 112 6.11 10.40 -1.80
CA THR A 112 6.80 10.57 -3.09
C THR A 112 6.42 9.48 -4.09
N VAL A 113 6.39 8.21 -3.67
CA VAL A 113 6.03 7.09 -4.55
C VAL A 113 4.58 7.21 -5.03
N ARG A 114 3.64 7.54 -4.13
CA ARG A 114 2.23 7.76 -4.51
C ARG A 114 2.09 8.91 -5.48
N LYS A 115 2.74 10.05 -5.23
CA LYS A 115 2.77 11.20 -6.14
C LYS A 115 3.25 10.80 -7.54
N VAL A 116 4.35 10.06 -7.64
CA VAL A 116 4.88 9.61 -8.95
C VAL A 116 3.92 8.67 -9.67
N TRP A 117 3.17 7.83 -8.95
CA TRP A 117 2.19 6.93 -9.56
C TRP A 117 0.92 7.63 -10.04
N THR A 118 0.45 8.67 -9.33
CA THR A 118 -0.84 9.32 -9.60
C THR A 118 -0.73 10.62 -10.39
N ALA A 119 0.43 11.27 -10.42
CA ALA A 119 0.59 12.57 -11.08
C ALA A 119 0.34 12.49 -12.58
N GLU A 120 -0.51 13.34 -13.16
CA GLU A 120 -0.78 13.34 -14.61
C GLU A 120 0.30 14.05 -15.45
N GLN A 121 1.17 14.82 -14.80
CA GLN A 121 2.30 15.53 -15.40
C GLN A 121 3.58 15.32 -14.56
N PRO A 122 4.79 15.60 -15.09
CA PRO A 122 6.02 15.57 -14.29
C PRO A 122 5.89 16.43 -13.03
N VAL A 123 6.39 15.92 -11.90
CA VAL A 123 6.29 16.59 -10.60
C VAL A 123 7.66 16.82 -9.99
N ASP A 124 7.86 18.00 -9.42
CA ASP A 124 9.03 18.27 -8.59
C ASP A 124 8.76 17.74 -7.18
N ILE A 125 9.78 17.10 -6.61
CA ILE A 125 9.78 16.55 -5.26
C ILE A 125 10.82 17.32 -4.46
N ASP A 126 10.39 17.93 -3.38
CA ASP A 126 11.25 18.59 -2.41
C ASP A 126 10.68 18.36 -1.01
N ASN A 127 11.37 17.54 -0.22
CA ASN A 127 11.03 17.24 1.17
C ASN A 127 12.30 16.94 1.98
N ASP A 128 12.13 16.79 3.30
CA ASP A 128 13.23 16.60 4.27
C ASP A 128 14.20 15.44 3.93
N PHE A 129 13.79 14.47 3.11
CA PHE A 129 14.59 13.29 2.79
C PHE A 129 14.95 13.15 1.32
N TYR A 130 14.18 13.75 0.41
CA TYR A 130 14.27 13.48 -1.02
C TYR A 130 14.06 14.75 -1.84
N GLN A 131 14.92 14.94 -2.83
CA GLN A 131 14.80 15.97 -3.85
C GLN A 131 14.88 15.35 -5.24
N ALA A 132 13.96 15.71 -6.13
CA ALA A 132 13.99 15.33 -7.54
C ALA A 132 13.25 16.35 -8.40
N GLU A 133 13.79 16.61 -9.60
CA GLU A 133 13.18 17.53 -10.56
C GLU A 133 12.46 16.73 -11.66
N GLN A 134 11.27 17.18 -12.04
CA GLN A 134 10.47 16.62 -13.13
C GLN A 134 10.32 15.10 -13.03
N ALA A 135 10.10 14.59 -11.80
CA ALA A 135 9.90 13.17 -11.55
C ALA A 135 8.67 12.67 -12.31
N TRP A 136 8.87 11.66 -13.16
CA TRP A 136 7.85 11.13 -14.04
C TRP A 136 7.95 9.61 -14.19
N SER A 137 6.80 8.95 -14.26
CA SER A 137 6.72 7.54 -14.63
C SER A 137 5.83 7.35 -15.86
N ALA A 138 6.45 6.87 -16.94
CA ALA A 138 5.71 6.45 -18.14
C ALA A 138 4.90 5.18 -17.90
N ILE A 139 5.34 4.32 -16.96
CA ILE A 139 4.65 3.09 -16.59
C ILE A 139 3.82 3.38 -15.34
N ARG A 140 2.50 3.20 -15.47
CA ARG A 140 1.55 3.40 -14.37
C ARG A 140 1.13 2.09 -13.75
N PRO A 141 0.83 2.06 -12.44
CA PRO A 141 0.27 0.87 -11.83
C PRO A 141 -0.97 0.36 -12.58
N LEU A 142 -1.10 -0.96 -12.68
CA LEU A 142 -2.31 -1.60 -13.22
C LEU A 142 -3.46 -1.53 -12.19
N GLN A 143 -3.14 -1.71 -10.91
CA GLN A 143 -4.10 -1.55 -9.82
C GLN A 143 -4.34 -0.06 -9.53
N GLN A 144 -5.61 0.29 -9.35
CA GLN A 144 -6.06 1.65 -9.04
C GLN A 144 -6.51 1.75 -7.57
N PRO A 145 -6.26 2.89 -6.89
CA PRO A 145 -5.55 4.08 -7.37
C PRO A 145 -4.02 3.92 -7.43
N HIS A 146 -3.48 2.88 -6.79
CA HIS A 146 -2.07 2.53 -6.82
C HIS A 146 -1.87 1.07 -6.36
N ILE A 147 -0.63 0.58 -6.45
CA ILE A 147 -0.23 -0.73 -5.94
C ILE A 147 -0.53 -0.81 -4.43
N PRO A 148 -1.17 -1.88 -3.93
CA PRO A 148 -1.43 -2.05 -2.50
C PRO A 148 -0.15 -1.98 -1.67
N ILE A 149 -0.17 -1.13 -0.64
CA ILE A 149 0.94 -0.95 0.28
C ILE A 149 0.53 -1.50 1.64
N TYR A 150 1.33 -2.41 2.17
CA TYR A 150 1.22 -2.95 3.51
C TYR A 150 2.35 -2.39 4.36
N PHE A 151 2.05 -2.15 5.62
CA PHE A 151 3.02 -1.69 6.60
C PHE A 151 2.95 -2.61 7.82
N GLY A 152 4.10 -3.05 8.30
CA GLY A 152 4.19 -3.86 9.53
C GLY A 152 5.02 -3.11 10.56
N GLY A 153 4.41 -2.76 11.69
CA GLY A 153 5.10 -2.12 12.81
C GLY A 153 4.35 -2.37 14.11
N SER A 154 5.08 -2.74 15.16
CA SER A 154 4.56 -2.92 16.53
C SER A 154 4.83 -1.70 17.42
N SER A 155 5.41 -0.62 16.87
CA SER A 155 5.76 0.59 17.60
C SER A 155 4.57 1.55 17.69
N ARG A 156 4.57 2.42 18.72
CA ARG A 156 3.53 3.44 18.93
C ARG A 156 3.37 4.45 17.78
N GLY A 157 4.33 4.51 16.85
CA GLY A 157 4.29 5.35 15.64
C GLY A 157 3.62 4.69 14.42
N CYS A 158 3.25 3.41 14.51
CA CYS A 158 2.55 2.69 13.44
C CYS A 158 1.10 3.19 13.31
N HIS A 159 0.90 4.28 12.58
CA HIS A 159 -0.44 4.66 12.15
C HIS A 159 -0.84 3.79 10.97
N CYS A 160 -1.70 2.80 11.20
CA CYS A 160 -2.45 2.10 10.16
C CYS A 160 -3.42 3.11 9.50
N GLY A 161 -2.88 3.99 8.66
CA GLY A 161 -3.62 5.02 7.95
C GLY A 161 -4.44 4.42 6.82
N GLY A 162 -5.67 4.04 7.12
CA GLY A 162 -6.73 3.97 6.12
C GLY A 162 -7.17 5.39 5.78
N ARG A 163 -6.69 5.93 4.66
CA ARG A 163 -7.39 6.95 3.88
C ARG A 163 -6.86 7.00 2.46
#